data_AF-X1UWZ1-F1
#
_entry.id   AF-X1UWZ1-F1
#
_cell.length_a   1.000
_cell.length_b   1.000
_cell.length_c   1.000
_cell.angle_alpha   90.00
_cell.angle_beta   90.00
_cell.angle_gamma   90.00
#
_symmetry.space_group_name_H-M   'P 1'
#
loop_
_entity.id
_entity.type
_entity.pdbx_description
1 polymer ?
#
loop_
_entity_poly.entity_id
_entity_poly.type
_entity_poly.pdbx_seq_one_letter_code
_entity_poly.pdbx_strand_id
1 'polypeptide(L)'
;DNSDHILLQQDFEFEFTEENDLKQFKDFKNINFLIYNSFYFATSNDGKTYYNTYGRTDKLEVIYKIKADNTWHSYIYSTSLSDYGVKCFNVTQFMWDNSLARFQDFAIEYVMTGNNSELTVNYASLNCSTSVKGEFRP
;
A
#
# COMPACT_ATOMS: atom_id res chain seq x y z
N ASP A 1 23.02 22.05 16.73
CA ASP A 1 22.75 21.23 17.92
C ASP A 1 21.61 20.29 17.56
N ASN A 2 21.87 18.99 17.67
CA ASN A 2 21.02 17.81 17.49
C ASN A 2 19.84 17.88 16.52
N SER A 3 20.05 17.51 15.25
CA SER A 3 19.02 16.76 14.53
C SER A 3 18.97 15.35 15.14
N ASP A 4 18.41 15.25 16.35
CA ASP A 4 18.18 13.97 17.00
C ASP A 4 17.35 13.12 16.03
N HIS A 5 17.86 11.95 15.65
CA HIS A 5 17.10 10.97 14.90
C HIS A 5 16.12 10.35 15.89
N ILE A 6 14.98 11.02 16.09
CA ILE A 6 13.96 10.55 17.02
C ILE A 6 13.16 9.47 16.30
N LEU A 7 13.47 8.21 16.61
CA LEU A 7 12.68 7.07 16.19
C LEU A 7 11.47 6.95 17.11
N LEU A 8 10.30 7.30 16.59
CA LEU A 8 9.02 7.04 17.21
C LEU A 8 8.11 6.50 16.12
N GLN A 9 7.98 5.18 16.07
CA GLN A 9 7.26 4.46 15.02
C GLN A 9 6.28 3.48 15.62
N GLN A 10 5.15 3.32 14.95
CA GLN A 10 4.29 2.14 15.06
C GLN A 10 4.02 1.63 13.65
N ASP A 11 4.13 0.33 13.47
CA ASP A 11 3.83 -0.34 12.20
C ASP A 11 3.02 -1.61 12.42
N PHE A 12 2.24 -1.95 11.40
CA PHE A 12 1.55 -3.22 11.29
C PHE A 12 1.32 -3.56 9.83
N GLU A 13 1.22 -4.86 9.56
CA GLU A 13 1.09 -5.40 8.22
C GLU A 13 -0.16 -6.28 8.12
N PHE A 14 -0.89 -6.10 7.03
CA PHE A 14 -1.89 -7.06 6.56
C PHE A 14 -1.29 -7.88 5.45
N GLU A 15 -1.08 -9.17 5.71
CA GLU A 15 -0.69 -10.14 4.68
C GLU A 15 -1.93 -10.87 4.18
N PHE A 16 -2.01 -11.07 2.86
CA PHE A 16 -3.05 -11.91 2.28
C PHE A 16 -2.67 -13.38 2.43
N THR A 17 -3.36 -14.10 3.31
CA THR A 17 -2.96 -15.47 3.67
C THR A 17 -3.42 -16.55 2.67
N GLU A 18 -4.13 -16.17 1.61
CA GLU A 18 -4.74 -17.09 0.65
C GLU A 18 -3.99 -17.09 -0.71
N GLU A 19 -2.64 -17.04 -0.72
CA GLU A 19 -1.81 -17.06 -1.96
C GLU A 19 -2.24 -18.18 -2.93
N ASN A 20 -2.72 -19.32 -2.41
CA ASN A 20 -3.22 -20.42 -3.22
C ASN A 20 -4.46 -20.05 -4.05
N ASP A 21 -5.33 -19.19 -3.54
CA ASP A 21 -6.55 -18.74 -4.21
C ASP A 21 -6.26 -17.65 -5.25
N LEU A 22 -5.05 -17.08 -5.22
CA LEU A 22 -4.49 -16.27 -6.30
C LEU A 22 -3.92 -17.10 -7.45
N LYS A 23 -3.60 -18.40 -7.24
CA LYS A 23 -2.99 -19.24 -8.29
C LYS A 23 -3.87 -19.36 -9.53
N GLN A 24 -5.18 -19.46 -9.36
CA GLN A 24 -6.14 -19.46 -10.47
C GLN A 24 -6.08 -18.17 -11.29
N PHE A 25 -5.61 -17.07 -10.70
CA PHE A 25 -5.52 -15.76 -11.33
C PHE A 25 -4.16 -15.45 -12.00
N LYS A 26 -3.13 -16.27 -11.75
CA LYS A 26 -1.73 -16.05 -12.21
C LYS A 26 -1.55 -16.03 -13.73
N ASP A 27 -2.43 -16.70 -14.47
CA ASP A 27 -2.32 -16.87 -15.92
C ASP A 27 -3.41 -16.13 -16.72
N PHE A 28 -4.31 -15.40 -16.04
CA PHE A 28 -5.37 -14.66 -16.73
C PHE A 28 -4.86 -13.33 -17.28
N LYS A 29 -5.12 -13.11 -18.57
CA LYS A 29 -4.95 -11.81 -19.23
C LYS A 29 -6.22 -10.97 -19.03
N ASN A 30 -6.07 -9.65 -18.99
CA ASN A 30 -7.16 -8.67 -18.87
C ASN A 30 -7.95 -8.70 -17.54
N ILE A 31 -7.30 -9.08 -16.44
CA ILE A 31 -7.85 -8.90 -15.09
C ILE A 31 -7.28 -7.62 -14.48
N ASN A 32 -8.18 -6.80 -13.90
CA ASN A 32 -7.79 -5.64 -13.11
C ASN A 32 -7.79 -6.02 -11.63
N PHE A 33 -6.60 -6.01 -11.03
CA PHE A 33 -6.39 -6.16 -9.60
C PHE A 33 -6.24 -4.77 -8.97
N LEU A 34 -7.16 -4.46 -8.05
CA LEU A 34 -7.19 -3.20 -7.33
C LEU A 34 -7.19 -3.51 -5.84
N ILE A 35 -6.22 -2.95 -5.12
CA ILE A 35 -6.20 -2.99 -3.66
C ILE A 35 -6.92 -1.74 -3.19
N TYR A 36 -8.01 -1.93 -2.45
CA TYR A 36 -8.72 -0.86 -1.76
C TYR A 36 -8.37 -0.89 -0.28
N ASN A 37 -8.08 0.26 0.29
CA ASN A 37 -7.92 0.39 1.73
C ASN A 37 -8.57 1.66 2.22
N SER A 38 -9.22 1.58 3.38
CA SER A 38 -9.81 2.73 4.04
C SER A 38 -9.14 2.98 5.37
N PHE A 39 -8.75 4.24 5.57
CA PHE A 39 -8.18 4.68 6.83
C PHE A 39 -8.61 6.11 7.18
N TYR A 40 -8.40 6.45 8.44
CA TYR A 40 -8.43 7.79 8.97
C TYR A 40 -7.11 8.04 9.68
N PHE A 41 -6.40 9.08 9.26
CA PHE A 41 -5.14 9.52 9.83
C PHE A 41 -5.26 10.97 10.29
N ALA A 42 -5.04 11.19 11.58
CA ALA A 42 -5.01 12.51 12.18
C ALA A 42 -3.61 12.79 12.71
N THR A 43 -3.04 13.95 12.37
CA THR A 43 -1.76 14.37 12.91
C THR A 43 -1.68 15.88 13.13
N SER A 44 -0.77 16.30 14.01
CA SER A 44 -0.42 17.71 14.25
C SER A 44 1.10 17.87 14.29
N ASN A 45 1.62 19.02 13.87
CA ASN A 45 3.05 19.29 13.92
C ASN A 45 3.46 19.77 15.32
N ASP A 46 4.47 19.14 15.91
CA ASP A 46 5.06 19.51 17.21
C ASP A 46 6.43 20.20 17.06
N GLY A 47 6.85 20.49 15.82
CA GLY A 47 8.10 21.15 15.49
C GLY A 47 9.32 20.22 15.46
N LYS A 48 9.14 18.91 15.62
CA LYS A 48 10.23 17.92 15.59
C LYS A 48 10.21 17.10 14.30
N THR A 49 11.39 16.66 13.87
CA THR A 49 11.55 15.72 12.78
C THR A 49 11.75 14.32 13.35
N TYR A 50 10.93 13.38 12.88
CA TYR A 50 11.00 11.97 13.22
C TYR A 50 11.43 11.17 12.00
N TYR A 51 12.11 10.05 12.24
CA TYR A 51 12.51 9.12 11.18
C TYR A 51 11.87 7.76 11.45
N ASN A 52 11.40 7.08 10.41
CA ASN A 52 11.01 5.68 10.49
C ASN A 52 12.24 4.76 10.39
N THR A 53 12.04 3.45 10.60
CA THR A 53 13.08 2.41 10.47
C THR A 53 13.67 2.32 9.06
N TYR A 54 13.00 2.89 8.06
CA TYR A 54 13.48 3.01 6.69
C TYR A 54 14.26 4.30 6.41
N GLY A 55 14.50 5.15 7.43
CA GLY A 55 15.22 6.42 7.31
C GLY A 55 14.43 7.55 6.64
N ARG A 56 13.10 7.42 6.51
CA ARG A 56 12.19 8.39 5.89
C ARG A 56 11.44 9.18 6.96
N THR A 57 10.96 10.37 6.62
CA THR A 57 10.45 11.36 7.60
C THR A 57 8.95 11.63 7.51
N ASP A 58 8.24 10.97 6.61
CA ASP A 58 6.79 11.15 6.52
C ASP A 58 6.08 10.55 7.73
N LYS A 59 5.05 11.27 8.21
CA LYS A 59 4.31 10.85 9.40
C LYS A 59 3.42 9.63 9.18
N LEU A 60 2.96 9.42 7.95
CA LEU A 60 2.28 8.21 7.53
C LEU A 60 2.90 7.73 6.22
N GLU A 61 3.21 6.45 6.16
CA GLU A 61 3.45 5.73 4.92
C GLU A 61 2.51 4.53 4.84
N VAL A 62 1.90 4.36 3.67
CA VAL A 62 1.18 3.15 3.28
C VAL A 62 2.01 2.46 2.21
N ILE A 63 2.61 1.33 2.58
CA ILE A 63 3.53 0.57 1.73
C ILE A 63 2.77 -0.62 1.16
N TYR A 64 2.48 -0.55 -0.14
CA TYR A 64 1.90 -1.65 -0.90
C TYR A 64 3.02 -2.59 -1.33
N LYS A 65 3.07 -3.79 -0.76
CA LYS A 65 4.03 -4.84 -1.09
C LYS A 65 3.37 -5.82 -2.05
N ILE A 66 3.98 -6.04 -3.20
CA ILE A 66 3.47 -6.91 -4.28
C ILE A 66 4.51 -8.00 -4.54
N LYS A 67 4.14 -9.26 -4.34
CA LYS A 67 4.95 -10.40 -4.74
C LYS A 67 4.67 -10.70 -6.20
N ALA A 68 5.68 -10.53 -7.04
CA ALA A 68 5.61 -10.78 -8.46
C ALA A 68 6.88 -11.49 -8.95
N ASP A 69 6.73 -12.47 -9.84
CA ASP A 69 7.85 -13.26 -10.38
C ASP A 69 8.83 -13.76 -9.29
N ASN A 70 8.27 -14.21 -8.17
CA ASN A 70 8.90 -14.71 -6.95
C ASN A 70 9.72 -13.68 -6.16
N THR A 71 9.53 -12.39 -6.45
CA THR A 71 10.22 -11.27 -5.80
C THR A 71 9.21 -10.31 -5.20
N TRP A 72 9.52 -9.73 -4.04
CA TRP A 72 8.71 -8.67 -3.45
C TRP A 72 9.13 -7.30 -3.98
N HIS A 73 8.14 -6.52 -4.41
CA HIS A 73 8.28 -5.14 -4.87
C HIS A 73 7.39 -4.23 -4.02
N SER A 74 7.73 -2.94 -3.92
CA SER A 74 6.98 -2.01 -3.07
C SER A 74 6.64 -0.72 -3.81
N TYR A 75 5.45 -0.20 -3.52
CA TYR A 75 5.07 1.17 -3.82
C TYR A 75 4.66 1.89 -2.53
N ILE A 76 5.09 3.13 -2.36
CA ILE A 76 4.87 3.91 -1.14
C ILE A 76 3.97 5.09 -1.46
N TYR A 77 2.83 5.16 -0.78
CA TYR A 77 2.10 6.40 -0.57
C TYR A 77 2.55 7.00 0.77
N SER A 78 2.91 8.27 0.80
CA SER A 78 3.31 8.94 2.04
C SER A 78 2.67 10.32 2.20
N THR A 79 2.46 10.72 3.45
CA THR A 79 1.94 12.04 3.81
C THR A 79 2.39 12.44 5.21
N SER A 80 2.57 13.74 5.40
CA SER A 80 2.80 14.36 6.72
C SER A 80 1.60 15.21 7.18
N LEU A 81 0.48 15.13 6.47
CA LEU A 81 -0.77 15.82 6.76
C LEU A 81 -1.88 14.80 7.08
N SER A 82 -2.86 15.21 7.89
CA SER A 82 -4.07 14.42 8.14
C SER A 82 -4.76 14.07 6.83
N ASP A 83 -5.22 12.83 6.72
CA ASP A 83 -5.80 12.27 5.50
C ASP A 83 -6.82 11.19 5.86
N TYR A 84 -7.83 11.01 5.02
CA TYR A 84 -8.89 10.07 5.27
C TYR A 84 -9.57 9.61 3.99
N GLY A 85 -10.28 8.49 4.08
CA GLY A 85 -11.15 7.98 3.03
C GLY A 85 -10.67 6.65 2.49
N VAL A 86 -10.96 6.40 1.21
CA VAL A 86 -10.59 5.17 0.52
C VAL A 86 -9.47 5.47 -0.47
N LYS A 87 -8.35 4.75 -0.36
CA LYS A 87 -7.30 4.75 -1.37
C LYS A 87 -7.42 3.49 -2.22
N CYS A 88 -7.07 3.64 -3.50
CA CYS A 88 -7.08 2.56 -4.48
C CYS A 88 -5.69 2.47 -5.09
N PHE A 89 -5.05 1.31 -4.95
CA PHE A 89 -3.79 1.00 -5.59
C PHE A 89 -4.03 0.02 -6.74
N ASN A 90 -3.63 0.43 -7.94
CA ASN A 90 -3.81 -0.36 -9.16
C ASN A 90 -2.61 -1.31 -9.35
N VAL A 91 -2.77 -2.54 -8.85
CA VAL A 91 -1.74 -3.59 -8.96
C VAL A 91 -1.47 -3.94 -10.42
N THR A 92 -2.50 -3.99 -11.27
CA THR A 92 -2.32 -4.28 -12.69
C THR A 92 -1.44 -3.23 -13.38
N GLN A 93 -1.68 -1.94 -13.13
CA GLN A 93 -0.84 -0.87 -13.67
C GLN A 93 0.59 -0.96 -13.13
N PHE A 94 0.75 -1.20 -11.83
CA PHE A 94 2.07 -1.40 -11.21
C PHE A 94 2.86 -2.54 -11.86
N MET A 95 2.21 -3.68 -12.14
CA MET A 95 2.81 -4.81 -12.83
C MET A 95 3.26 -4.44 -14.24
N TRP A 96 2.44 -3.70 -15.00
CA TRP A 96 2.79 -3.23 -16.34
C TRP A 96 3.96 -2.26 -16.35
N ASP A 97 3.93 -1.25 -15.48
CA ASP A 97 4.98 -0.23 -15.40
C ASP A 97 6.35 -0.83 -15.04
N ASN A 98 6.35 -1.93 -14.29
CA ASN A 98 7.56 -2.63 -13.87
C ASN A 98 7.90 -3.86 -14.75
N SER A 99 7.16 -4.09 -15.84
CA SER A 99 7.37 -5.25 -16.74
C SER A 99 7.32 -6.61 -16.03
N LEU A 100 6.42 -6.76 -15.04
CA LEU A 100 6.24 -7.96 -14.23
C LEU A 100 5.16 -8.86 -14.85
N ALA A 101 5.38 -10.17 -14.85
CA ALA A 101 4.56 -11.13 -15.57
C ALA A 101 3.52 -11.83 -14.69
N ARG A 102 3.86 -12.18 -13.45
CA ARG A 102 3.00 -13.01 -12.59
C ARG A 102 2.80 -12.37 -11.23
N PHE A 103 1.60 -11.85 -10.98
CA PHE A 103 1.18 -11.42 -9.65
C PHE A 103 0.90 -12.64 -8.78
N GLN A 104 1.50 -12.70 -7.59
CA GLN A 104 1.42 -13.87 -6.73
C GLN A 104 0.76 -13.60 -5.41
N ASP A 105 1.08 -12.46 -4.79
CA ASP A 105 0.65 -12.16 -3.43
C ASP A 105 0.78 -10.66 -3.13
N PHE A 106 0.17 -10.18 -2.06
CA PHE A 106 0.31 -8.81 -1.61
C PHE A 106 0.27 -8.68 -0.08
N ALA A 107 0.87 -7.60 0.40
CA ALA A 107 0.70 -7.12 1.76
C ALA A 107 0.57 -5.59 1.78
N ILE A 108 -0.06 -5.06 2.82
CA ILE A 108 -0.12 -3.61 3.07
C ILE A 108 0.47 -3.35 4.45
N GLU A 109 1.55 -2.59 4.50
CA GLU A 109 2.17 -2.13 5.74
C GLU A 109 1.83 -0.66 5.95
N TYR A 110 1.37 -0.32 7.15
CA TYR A 110 1.21 1.06 7.58
C TYR A 110 2.34 1.40 8.53
N VAL A 111 3.05 2.50 8.25
CA VAL A 111 4.11 3.02 9.10
C VAL A 111 3.69 4.40 9.56
N MET A 112 3.43 4.55 10.85
CA MET A 112 3.13 5.84 11.45
C MET A 112 4.33 6.31 12.24
N THR A 113 4.74 7.57 12.03
CA THR A 113 5.82 8.18 12.80
C THR A 113 5.43 9.48 13.48
N GLY A 114 6.19 9.78 14.53
CA GLY A 114 6.08 11.02 15.27
C GLY A 114 4.98 11.02 16.31
N ASN A 115 4.97 12.10 17.08
CA ASN A 115 4.02 12.27 18.17
C ASN A 115 2.72 12.92 17.68
N ASN A 116 1.66 12.83 18.50
CA ASN A 116 0.33 13.38 18.21
C ASN A 116 -0.23 12.92 16.86
N SER A 117 -0.01 11.65 16.55
CA SER A 117 -0.51 10.99 15.35
C SER A 117 -1.40 9.82 15.77
N GLU A 118 -2.54 9.68 15.10
CA GLU A 118 -3.49 8.59 15.30
C GLU A 118 -3.86 8.01 13.94
N LEU A 119 -3.83 6.68 13.83
CA LEU A 119 -4.23 5.95 12.63
C LEU A 119 -5.29 4.92 12.99
N THR A 120 -6.43 5.00 12.31
CA THR A 120 -7.45 3.94 12.30
C THR A 120 -7.53 3.38 10.90
N VAL A 121 -7.26 2.08 10.74
CA VAL A 121 -7.50 1.36 9.47
C VAL A 121 -8.82 0.62 9.58
N ASN A 122 -9.76 0.99 8.71
CA ASN A 122 -11.12 0.44 8.73
C ASN A 122 -11.18 -0.91 8.01
N TYR A 123 -10.58 -0.99 6.81
CA TYR A 123 -10.48 -2.22 6.04
C TYR A 123 -9.38 -2.14 4.98
N ALA A 124 -8.95 -3.31 4.53
CA ALA A 124 -8.21 -3.52 3.29
C ALA A 124 -8.86 -4.67 2.52
N SER A 125 -8.93 -4.57 1.20
CA SER A 125 -9.49 -5.61 0.34
C SER A 125 -8.83 -5.63 -1.03
N LEU A 126 -8.72 -6.82 -1.59
CA LEU A 126 -8.36 -7.03 -3.00
C LEU A 126 -9.64 -7.19 -3.81
N ASN A 127 -9.82 -6.34 -4.80
CA ASN A 127 -10.85 -6.49 -5.81
C ASN A 127 -10.21 -7.00 -7.10
N CYS A 128 -10.71 -8.11 -7.61
CA CYS A 128 -10.39 -8.59 -8.94
C CYS A 128 -11.65 -8.49 -9.80
N SER A 129 -11.54 -7.78 -10.93
CA SER A 129 -12.61 -7.73 -11.91
C SER A 129 -12.10 -8.19 -13.27
N THR A 130 -12.88 -9.05 -13.90
CA THR A 130 -12.69 -9.49 -15.30
C THR A 130 -13.28 -8.49 -16.29
N SER A 131 -13.63 -7.28 -15.83
CA SER A 131 -14.20 -6.23 -16.67
C SER A 131 -13.16 -5.71 -17.65
N VAL A 132 -12.98 -6.46 -18.74
CA VAL A 132 -12.76 -5.85 -20.04
C VAL A 132 -13.95 -4.91 -20.21
N LYS A 133 -13.72 -3.59 -20.26
CA LYS A 133 -14.74 -2.67 -20.77
C LYS A 133 -15.20 -3.27 -22.09
N GLY A 134 -16.43 -3.78 -22.09
CA GLY A 134 -16.98 -4.53 -23.20
C GLY A 134 -16.77 -3.76 -24.49
N GLU A 135 -16.35 -4.51 -25.50
CA GLU A 135 -16.33 -4.15 -26.90
C GLU A 135 -17.48 -3.20 -27.23
N PHE A 136 -17.16 -1.94 -27.52
CA PHE A 136 -18.00 -1.19 -28.45
C PHE A 136 -17.50 -1.51 -29.85
N ARG A 137 -18.20 -2.41 -30.55
CA ARG A 137 -18.43 -2.38 -32.01
C ARG A 137 -19.72 -3.14 -32.35
N PRO A 138 -20.50 -2.70 -33.35
CA PRO A 138 -20.27 -1.61 -34.30
C PRO A 138 -20.97 -0.30 -33.92
#